data_AF-A0A7C7UFY2-F1
#
_entry.id   AF-A0A7C7UFY2-F1
#
_cell.length_a   1.000
_cell.length_b   1.000
_cell.length_c   1.000
_cell.angle_alpha   90.00
_cell.angle_beta   90.00
_cell.angle_gamma   90.00
#
_symmetry.space_group_name_H-M   'P 1'
#
loop_
_entity.id
_entity.type
_entity.pdbx_description
1 polymer ?
#
loop_
_entity_poly.entity_id
_entity_poly.type
_entity_poly.pdbx_seq_one_letter_code
_entity_poly.pdbx_strand_id
1 'polypeptide(L)'
;MKVEERLLKRSIDPASQALIAEAEREGVETAWDRLEKQQSLCGFGELGTCCRICMQGPCRIDPFEEGPTKGVCGATADTVVARNLARAIAGGCAAHSGHAKHLVHTLLKAARGQTLDYIIKDEAKLKAVAGQVGIETEGKEVNEIALELAETALAEFSEKETPLTWAATTVTKGRVDIFVKLGVVPTGIDAAISEMMHRTHYGVDADAVNLLLGGVKCALADYAGCHLATDLADILFGTPQPVVSRANLGVLKEKAVNIALHGHNPVLSDIIVQVAPELEEEAKAAGAEEGINLVGICCTGNEVLMRHGIPPATHSVSQELAIITGALEAMVVDYQCVMPALANVAECYHTKLITTMPIAKIP
;
A
#
# COMPACT_ATOMS: atom_id res chain seq x y z
N MET A 1 6.24 17.51 -32.26
CA MET A 1 6.99 16.41 -31.62
C MET A 1 6.65 15.13 -32.38
N LYS A 2 7.64 14.30 -32.76
CA LYS A 2 7.33 13.01 -33.40
C LYS A 2 6.55 12.14 -32.40
N VAL A 3 5.62 11.31 -32.86
CA VAL A 3 4.78 10.45 -32.01
C VAL A 3 5.63 9.64 -31.03
N GLU A 4 6.72 9.05 -31.52
CA GLU A 4 7.70 8.29 -30.72
C GLU A 4 8.32 9.12 -29.58
N GLU A 5 8.70 10.37 -29.85
CA GLU A 5 9.30 11.26 -28.85
C GLU A 5 8.28 11.67 -27.76
N ARG A 6 7.00 11.81 -28.12
CA ARG A 6 5.93 12.07 -27.15
C ARG A 6 5.69 10.87 -26.24
N LEU A 7 5.59 9.67 -26.82
CA LEU A 7 5.32 8.44 -26.07
C LEU A 7 6.47 8.12 -25.12
N LEU A 8 7.72 8.33 -25.55
CA LEU A 8 8.91 8.15 -24.71
C LEU A 8 8.92 9.09 -23.50
N LYS A 9 8.37 10.31 -23.62
CA LYS A 9 8.21 11.24 -22.49
C LYS A 9 7.13 10.79 -21.50
N ARG A 10 6.18 9.96 -21.94
CA ARG A 10 5.13 9.41 -21.07
C ARG A 10 5.61 8.15 -20.35
N SER A 11 6.21 7.19 -21.06
CA SER A 11 6.78 5.97 -20.47
C SER A 11 7.98 5.48 -21.26
N ILE A 12 8.98 4.92 -20.57
CA ILE A 12 10.11 4.22 -21.20
C ILE A 12 9.81 2.74 -21.52
N ASP A 13 8.70 2.20 -21.00
CA ASP A 13 8.28 0.82 -21.24
C ASP A 13 7.63 0.70 -22.63
N PRO A 14 8.19 -0.10 -23.56
CA PRO A 14 7.63 -0.27 -24.91
C PRO A 14 6.18 -0.77 -24.94
N ALA A 15 5.80 -1.67 -24.01
CA ALA A 15 4.43 -2.18 -23.95
C ALA A 15 3.47 -1.06 -23.52
N SER A 16 3.89 -0.23 -22.57
CA SER A 16 3.14 0.95 -22.16
C SER A 16 3.02 1.97 -23.29
N GLN A 17 4.10 2.23 -24.04
CA GLN A 17 4.06 3.15 -25.19
C GLN A 17 3.06 2.69 -26.26
N ALA A 18 3.04 1.40 -26.56
CA ALA A 18 2.10 0.82 -27.52
C ALA A 18 0.64 1.02 -27.06
N LEU A 19 0.33 0.74 -25.79
CA LEU A 19 -1.03 0.87 -25.27
C LEU A 19 -1.46 2.31 -25.00
N ILE A 20 -0.53 3.24 -24.73
CA ILE A 20 -0.84 4.68 -24.70
C ILE A 20 -1.25 5.14 -26.11
N ALA A 21 -0.55 4.69 -27.15
CA ALA A 21 -0.91 5.02 -28.53
C ALA A 21 -2.27 4.42 -28.93
N GLU A 22 -2.58 3.22 -28.44
CA GLU A 22 -3.89 2.58 -28.62
C GLU A 22 -5.01 3.34 -27.90
N ALA A 23 -4.80 3.71 -26.63
CA ALA A 23 -5.76 4.51 -25.87
C ALA A 23 -6.09 5.84 -26.56
N GLU A 24 -5.07 6.52 -27.12
CA GLU A 24 -5.27 7.73 -27.92
C GLU A 24 -6.12 7.49 -29.18
N ARG A 25 -5.95 6.33 -29.84
CA ARG A 25 -6.73 5.96 -31.03
C ARG A 25 -8.20 5.68 -30.69
N GLU A 26 -8.45 5.03 -29.56
CA GLU A 26 -9.79 4.69 -29.08
C GLU A 26 -10.46 5.83 -28.32
N GLY A 27 -9.74 6.91 -28.04
CA GLY A 27 -10.25 8.06 -27.28
C GLY A 27 -10.43 7.78 -25.79
N VAL A 28 -9.72 6.78 -25.25
CA VAL A 28 -9.73 6.42 -23.84
C VAL A 28 -8.70 7.27 -23.09
N GLU A 29 -9.16 8.04 -22.10
CA GLU A 29 -8.29 8.92 -21.31
C GLU A 29 -7.44 8.11 -20.31
N THR A 30 -6.13 8.35 -20.30
CA THR A 30 -5.18 7.72 -19.36
C THR A 30 -4.64 8.70 -18.31
N ALA A 31 -3.93 8.18 -17.31
CA ALA A 31 -3.24 8.97 -16.29
C ALA A 31 -2.31 10.05 -16.87
N TRP A 32 -1.68 9.80 -18.02
CA TRP A 32 -0.82 10.78 -18.69
C TRP A 32 -1.61 11.93 -19.29
N ASP A 33 -2.76 11.66 -19.90
CA ASP A 33 -3.64 12.70 -20.44
C ASP A 33 -4.21 13.57 -19.33
N ARG A 34 -4.60 12.94 -18.21
CA ARG A 34 -5.02 13.68 -17.01
C ARG A 34 -3.92 14.55 -16.43
N LEU A 35 -2.67 14.07 -16.39
CA LEU A 35 -1.52 14.86 -15.95
C LEU A 35 -1.27 16.06 -16.88
N GLU A 36 -1.37 15.87 -18.19
CA GLU A 36 -1.21 16.95 -19.19
C GLU A 36 -2.27 18.03 -19.01
N LYS A 37 -3.52 17.66 -18.76
CA LYS A 37 -4.63 18.59 -18.45
C LYS A 37 -4.43 19.36 -17.13
N GLN A 38 -3.60 18.86 -16.21
CA GLN A 38 -3.29 19.55 -14.95
C GLN A 38 -2.14 20.56 -15.10
N GLN A 39 -1.48 20.65 -16.27
CA GLN A 39 -0.38 21.59 -16.47
C GLN A 39 -0.86 23.03 -16.73
N SER A 40 -0.20 24.06 -16.18
CA SER A 40 0.86 23.99 -15.16
C SER A 40 0.29 23.70 -13.77
N LEU A 41 0.97 22.86 -12.99
CA LEU A 41 0.60 22.58 -11.60
C LEU A 41 0.65 23.85 -10.72
N CYS A 42 -0.06 23.81 -9.59
CA CYS A 42 -0.11 24.93 -8.65
C CYS A 42 1.22 25.07 -7.88
N GLY A 43 1.98 26.14 -8.14
CA GLY A 43 3.30 26.37 -7.52
C GLY A 43 3.28 26.44 -5.98
N PHE A 44 2.23 26.98 -5.35
CA PHE A 44 2.12 26.95 -3.88
C PHE A 44 1.92 25.53 -3.31
N GLY A 45 1.28 24.65 -4.09
CA GLY A 45 1.13 23.25 -3.76
C GLY A 45 2.45 22.50 -3.91
N GLU A 46 3.16 22.73 -5.02
CA GLU A 46 4.47 22.12 -5.29
C GLU A 46 5.53 22.51 -4.25
N LEU A 47 5.53 23.76 -3.80
CA LEU A 47 6.42 24.25 -2.74
C LEU A 47 5.94 23.86 -1.33
N GLY A 48 4.71 23.33 -1.19
CA GLY A 48 4.13 22.95 0.09
C GLY A 48 3.72 24.13 0.99
N THR A 49 3.66 25.36 0.46
CA THR A 49 3.37 26.59 1.21
C THR A 49 1.88 26.97 1.24
N CYS A 50 1.01 26.09 0.72
CA CYS A 50 -0.43 26.20 0.87
C CYS A 50 -0.92 25.45 2.13
N CYS A 51 -1.77 26.09 2.95
CA CYS A 51 -2.36 25.48 4.14
C CYS A 51 -3.90 25.50 4.08
N ARG A 52 -4.51 24.34 4.29
CA ARG A 52 -5.98 24.13 4.29
C ARG A 52 -6.49 23.42 5.57
N ILE A 53 -5.74 23.54 6.66
CA ILE A 53 -6.00 22.78 7.90
C ILE A 53 -7.23 23.30 8.68
N CYS A 54 -7.63 24.56 8.49
CA CYS A 54 -8.81 25.15 9.12
C CYS A 54 -9.66 25.99 8.16
N MET A 55 -10.83 26.41 8.63
CA MET A 55 -11.84 27.14 7.84
C MET A 55 -11.50 28.61 7.56
N GLN A 56 -10.42 29.16 8.12
CA GLN A 56 -9.94 30.51 7.78
C GLN A 56 -9.14 30.52 6.46
N GLY A 57 -8.69 29.35 5.99
CA GLY A 57 -7.94 29.20 4.75
C GLY A 57 -8.83 29.17 3.49
N PRO A 58 -8.25 28.83 2.31
CA PRO A 58 -6.86 28.43 2.11
C PRO A 58 -5.88 29.59 2.34
N CYS A 59 -4.87 29.38 3.19
CA CYS A 59 -3.73 30.28 3.28
C CYS A 59 -2.68 29.88 2.23
N ARG A 60 -1.99 30.86 1.66
CA ARG A 60 -0.81 30.66 0.81
C ARG A 60 0.30 31.55 1.33
N ILE A 61 1.52 31.02 1.39
CA ILE A 61 2.69 31.77 1.84
C ILE A 61 3.62 31.90 0.64
N ASP A 62 4.00 33.15 0.34
CA ASP A 62 5.01 33.45 -0.66
C ASP A 62 6.40 33.34 -0.02
N PRO A 63 7.21 32.33 -0.39
CA PRO A 63 8.54 32.16 0.17
C PRO A 63 9.54 33.22 -0.33
N PHE A 64 9.20 34.00 -1.36
CA PHE A 64 10.04 35.06 -1.91
C PHE A 64 9.71 36.45 -1.35
N GLU A 65 8.80 36.52 -0.36
CA GLU A 65 8.42 37.75 0.35
C GLU A 65 7.79 38.86 -0.52
N GLU A 66 7.32 38.54 -1.73
CA GLU A 66 6.57 39.48 -2.58
C GLU A 66 5.06 39.50 -2.23
N GLY A 67 4.61 38.55 -1.41
CA GLY A 67 3.22 38.34 -1.01
C GLY A 67 3.04 38.05 0.49
N PRO A 68 1.95 37.36 0.89
CA PRO A 68 1.71 37.01 2.29
C PRO A 68 2.83 36.12 2.85
N THR A 69 3.48 36.55 3.92
CA THR A 69 4.63 35.83 4.53
C THR A 69 4.22 34.89 5.67
N LYS A 70 2.95 34.92 6.10
CA LYS A 70 2.38 34.05 7.14
C LYS A 70 0.92 33.70 6.81
N GLY A 71 0.46 32.57 7.34
CA GLY A 71 -0.97 32.25 7.38
C GLY A 71 -1.74 33.19 8.32
N VAL A 72 -3.08 33.16 8.24
CA VAL A 72 -3.97 34.01 9.07
C VAL A 72 -3.70 33.86 10.56
N CYS A 73 -3.37 32.65 11.02
CA CYS A 73 -3.03 32.38 12.42
C CYS A 73 -1.57 32.67 12.81
N GLY A 74 -0.78 33.23 11.89
CA GLY A 74 0.64 33.52 12.10
C GLY A 74 1.61 32.37 11.81
N ALA A 75 1.12 31.21 11.35
CA ALA A 75 1.99 30.11 10.93
C ALA A 75 2.92 30.54 9.77
N THR A 76 4.21 30.22 9.88
CA THR A 76 5.23 30.53 8.88
C THR A 76 5.24 29.49 7.75
N ALA A 77 6.01 29.75 6.69
CA ALA A 77 6.25 28.78 5.62
C ALA A 77 6.76 27.45 6.19
N ASP A 78 7.77 27.49 7.08
CA ASP A 78 8.36 26.29 7.69
C ASP A 78 7.33 25.47 8.45
N THR A 79 6.49 26.12 9.27
CA THR A 79 5.41 25.44 9.98
C THR A 79 4.43 24.78 9.01
N VAL A 80 4.03 25.49 7.94
CA VAL A 80 3.06 24.97 6.96
C VAL A 80 3.62 23.77 6.21
N VAL A 81 4.85 23.89 5.70
CA VAL A 81 5.54 22.80 4.99
C VAL A 81 5.72 21.59 5.90
N ALA A 82 6.21 21.79 7.13
CA ALA A 82 6.41 20.71 8.09
C ALA A 82 5.08 20.01 8.45
N ARG A 83 3.98 20.76 8.62
CA ARG A 83 2.64 20.18 8.85
C ARG A 83 2.12 19.38 7.66
N ASN A 84 2.30 19.88 6.45
CA ASN A 84 1.87 19.20 5.22
C ASN A 84 2.62 17.87 5.05
N LEU A 85 3.96 17.89 5.21
CA LEU A 85 4.78 16.68 5.18
C LEU A 85 4.40 15.69 6.29
N ALA A 86 4.26 16.18 7.52
CA ALA A 86 3.85 15.38 8.67
C ALA A 86 2.51 14.65 8.46
N ARG A 87 1.52 15.32 7.87
CA ARG A 87 0.23 14.70 7.53
C ARG A 87 0.33 13.69 6.40
N ALA A 88 1.22 13.91 5.43
CA ALA A 88 1.50 12.92 4.39
C ALA A 88 2.13 11.65 4.98
N ILE A 89 3.09 11.80 5.91
CA ILE A 89 3.69 10.69 6.66
C ILE A 89 2.62 9.94 7.46
N ALA A 90 1.76 10.66 8.19
CA ALA A 90 0.67 10.05 8.95
C ALA A 90 -0.33 9.30 8.05
N GLY A 91 -0.59 9.82 6.84
CA GLY A 91 -1.39 9.14 5.82
C GLY A 91 -0.78 7.81 5.36
N GLY A 92 0.53 7.78 5.12
CA GLY A 92 1.26 6.54 4.81
C GLY A 92 1.25 5.54 5.97
N CYS A 93 1.56 6.02 7.18
CA CYS A 93 1.52 5.21 8.40
C CYS A 93 0.14 4.59 8.64
N ALA A 94 -0.94 5.34 8.43
CA ALA A 94 -2.30 4.82 8.54
C ALA A 94 -2.60 3.73 7.50
N ALA A 95 -2.07 3.86 6.28
CA ALA A 95 -2.21 2.86 5.23
C ALA A 95 -1.53 1.53 5.63
N HIS A 96 -0.28 1.58 6.10
CA HIS A 96 0.42 0.37 6.55
C HIS A 96 -0.11 -0.17 7.88
N SER A 97 -0.61 0.68 8.78
CA SER A 97 -1.34 0.25 9.99
C SER A 97 -2.56 -0.59 9.61
N GLY A 98 -3.41 -0.11 8.69
CA GLY A 98 -4.58 -0.84 8.22
C GLY A 98 -4.21 -2.19 7.58
N HIS A 99 -3.15 -2.22 6.77
CA HIS A 99 -2.62 -3.44 6.18
C HIS A 99 -2.21 -4.46 7.24
N ALA A 100 -1.32 -4.08 8.17
CA ALA A 100 -0.81 -4.97 9.21
C ALA A 100 -1.93 -5.46 10.12
N LYS A 101 -2.83 -4.57 10.54
CA LYS A 101 -3.96 -4.91 11.41
C LYS A 101 -4.91 -5.93 10.77
N HIS A 102 -5.10 -5.85 9.46
CA HIS A 102 -5.89 -6.86 8.73
C HIS A 102 -5.23 -8.25 8.84
N LEU A 103 -3.92 -8.35 8.62
CA LEU A 103 -3.17 -9.61 8.79
C LEU A 103 -3.21 -10.13 10.23
N VAL A 104 -3.09 -9.25 11.23
CA VAL A 104 -3.20 -9.62 12.65
C VAL A 104 -4.56 -10.25 12.94
N HIS A 105 -5.64 -9.63 12.47
CA HIS A 105 -6.98 -10.18 12.65
C HIS A 105 -7.18 -11.50 11.87
N THR A 106 -6.56 -11.66 10.70
CA THR A 106 -6.58 -12.93 9.96
C THR A 106 -5.85 -14.03 10.74
N LEU A 107 -4.65 -13.77 11.27
CA LEU A 107 -3.92 -14.72 12.11
C LEU A 107 -4.72 -15.09 13.37
N LEU A 108 -5.34 -14.10 14.01
CA LEU A 108 -6.16 -14.31 15.20
C LEU A 108 -7.35 -15.26 14.90
N LYS A 109 -8.02 -15.07 13.76
CA LYS A 109 -9.14 -15.93 13.34
C LYS A 109 -8.66 -17.34 12.99
N ALA A 110 -7.53 -17.46 12.29
CA ALA A 110 -6.92 -18.74 11.94
C ALA A 110 -6.52 -19.54 13.21
N ALA A 111 -5.82 -18.90 14.15
CA ALA A 111 -5.39 -19.51 15.41
C ALA A 111 -6.57 -19.98 16.28
N ARG A 112 -7.71 -19.28 16.22
CA ARG A 112 -8.96 -19.64 16.92
C ARG A 112 -9.82 -20.69 16.18
N GLY A 113 -9.39 -21.15 14.99
CA GLY A 113 -10.17 -22.07 14.16
C GLY A 113 -11.48 -21.48 13.62
N GLN A 114 -11.56 -20.15 13.48
CA GLN A 114 -12.75 -19.44 12.99
C GLN A 114 -12.82 -19.35 11.46
N THR A 115 -11.78 -19.81 10.77
CA THR A 115 -11.69 -19.92 9.31
C THR A 115 -10.90 -21.19 8.99
N LEU A 116 -11.23 -21.83 7.87
CA LEU A 116 -10.52 -23.00 7.36
C LEU A 116 -9.62 -22.64 6.17
N ASP A 117 -9.76 -21.43 5.62
CA ASP A 117 -9.05 -20.98 4.42
C ASP A 117 -7.66 -20.42 4.72
N TYR A 118 -7.41 -20.06 5.99
CA TYR A 118 -6.12 -19.55 6.47
C TYR A 118 -5.56 -20.47 7.54
N ILE A 119 -4.32 -20.89 7.34
CA ILE A 119 -3.56 -21.74 8.25
C ILE A 119 -2.18 -21.15 8.50
N ILE A 120 -1.50 -21.59 9.57
CA ILE A 120 -0.09 -21.29 9.76
C ILE A 120 0.72 -22.12 8.77
N LYS A 121 1.23 -21.49 7.71
CA LYS A 121 2.04 -22.15 6.67
C LYS A 121 3.52 -22.22 7.03
N ASP A 122 4.03 -21.24 7.78
CA ASP A 122 5.44 -21.20 8.20
C ASP A 122 5.58 -21.19 9.73
N GLU A 123 5.62 -22.40 10.32
CA GLU A 123 5.82 -22.58 11.76
C GLU A 123 7.20 -22.12 12.23
N ALA A 124 8.23 -22.22 11.38
CA ALA A 124 9.58 -21.82 11.74
C ALA A 124 9.65 -20.29 11.88
N LYS A 125 9.05 -19.56 10.93
CA LYS A 125 8.86 -18.11 11.01
C LYS A 125 8.04 -17.72 12.23
N LEU A 126 6.92 -18.42 12.50
CA LEU A 126 6.09 -18.16 13.68
C LEU A 126 6.92 -18.25 14.97
N LYS A 127 7.67 -19.34 15.16
CA LYS A 127 8.49 -19.55 16.36
C LYS A 127 9.62 -18.52 16.46
N ALA A 128 10.25 -18.15 15.33
CA ALA A 128 11.30 -17.13 15.32
C ALA A 128 10.77 -15.75 15.73
N VAL A 129 9.62 -15.33 15.19
CA VAL A 129 8.99 -14.05 15.52
C VAL A 129 8.49 -14.05 16.97
N ALA A 130 7.86 -15.14 17.41
CA ALA A 130 7.46 -15.32 18.81
C ALA A 130 8.65 -15.15 19.78
N GLY A 131 9.77 -15.81 19.50
CA GLY A 131 10.99 -15.66 20.29
C GLY A 131 11.55 -14.24 20.28
N GLN A 132 11.51 -13.54 19.13
CA GLN A 132 11.94 -12.14 19.02
C GLN A 132 11.13 -11.20 19.93
N VAL A 133 9.84 -11.47 20.10
CA VAL A 133 8.94 -10.64 20.93
C VAL A 133 8.78 -11.16 22.36
N GLY A 134 9.55 -12.18 22.75
CA GLY A 134 9.61 -12.70 24.11
C GLY A 134 8.50 -13.71 24.48
N ILE A 135 7.85 -14.31 23.48
CA ILE A 135 6.87 -15.38 23.69
C ILE A 135 7.60 -16.73 23.79
N GLU A 136 7.36 -17.47 24.88
CA GLU A 136 7.86 -18.83 25.04
C GLU A 136 7.15 -19.79 24.08
N THR A 137 7.91 -20.62 23.35
CA THR A 137 7.37 -21.54 22.33
C THR A 137 7.52 -23.01 22.68
N GLU A 138 8.35 -23.36 23.67
CA GLU A 138 8.63 -24.76 24.03
C GLU A 138 7.41 -25.41 24.68
N GLY A 139 7.00 -26.57 24.18
CA GLY A 139 5.85 -27.33 24.70
C GLY A 139 4.47 -26.75 24.35
N LYS A 140 4.39 -25.64 23.60
CA LYS A 140 3.12 -25.05 23.15
C LYS A 140 2.71 -25.56 21.77
N GLU A 141 1.40 -25.66 21.57
CA GLU A 141 0.81 -25.95 20.26
C GLU A 141 0.96 -24.75 19.31
N VAL A 142 1.04 -25.01 18.01
CA VAL A 142 1.25 -23.97 16.98
C VAL A 142 0.18 -22.88 17.04
N ASN A 143 -1.09 -23.26 17.23
CA ASN A 143 -2.20 -22.31 17.34
C ASN A 143 -2.16 -21.49 18.64
N GLU A 144 -1.60 -22.03 19.71
CA GLU A 144 -1.42 -21.31 20.98
C GLU A 144 -0.38 -20.20 20.80
N ILE A 145 0.76 -20.51 20.15
CA ILE A 145 1.80 -19.53 19.83
C ILE A 145 1.25 -18.44 18.89
N ALA A 146 0.50 -18.84 17.85
CA ALA A 146 -0.10 -17.91 16.90
C ALA A 146 -1.12 -16.97 17.55
N LEU A 147 -1.92 -17.47 18.51
CA LEU A 147 -2.88 -16.68 19.27
C LEU A 147 -2.16 -15.63 20.13
N GLU A 148 -1.16 -16.05 20.90
CA GLU A 148 -0.39 -15.14 21.76
C GLU A 148 0.37 -14.09 20.95
N LEU A 149 0.93 -14.48 19.79
CA LEU A 149 1.58 -13.55 18.87
C LEU A 149 0.59 -12.53 18.29
N ALA A 150 -0.59 -12.97 17.87
CA ALA A 150 -1.62 -12.08 17.33
C ALA A 150 -2.12 -11.06 18.38
N GLU A 151 -2.30 -11.50 19.63
CA GLU A 151 -2.70 -10.61 20.74
C GLU A 151 -1.59 -9.60 21.09
N THR A 152 -0.33 -10.05 21.10
CA THR A 152 0.84 -9.18 21.27
C THR A 152 0.95 -8.15 20.14
N ALA A 153 0.71 -8.57 18.89
CA ALA A 153 0.71 -7.69 17.73
C ALA A 153 -0.45 -6.66 17.78
N LEU A 154 -1.64 -7.03 18.26
CA LEU A 154 -2.74 -6.07 18.44
C LEU A 154 -2.39 -4.96 19.44
N ALA A 155 -1.62 -5.28 20.49
CA ALA A 155 -1.20 -4.30 21.49
C ALA A 155 -0.27 -3.22 20.93
N GLU A 156 0.42 -3.47 19.81
CA GLU A 156 1.31 -2.49 19.15
C GLU A 156 0.54 -1.31 18.54
N PHE A 157 -0.77 -1.42 18.31
CA PHE A 157 -1.53 -0.34 17.68
C PHE A 157 -1.95 0.76 18.66
N SER A 158 -2.09 0.44 19.95
CA SER A 158 -2.52 1.39 20.99
C SER A 158 -1.33 1.87 21.83
N GLU A 159 -1.51 2.96 22.59
CA GLU A 159 -0.48 3.41 23.54
C GLU A 159 -0.25 2.38 24.64
N LYS A 160 1.02 2.17 24.96
CA LYS A 160 1.48 1.36 26.10
C LYS A 160 2.74 1.99 26.70
N GLU A 161 3.11 1.53 27.89
CA GLU A 161 4.29 2.00 28.63
C GLU A 161 5.61 1.58 27.98
N THR A 162 5.57 0.65 27.03
CA THR A 162 6.75 0.14 26.32
C THR A 162 6.83 0.67 24.89
N PRO A 163 8.03 0.80 24.31
CA PRO A 163 8.17 1.06 22.89
C PRO A 163 7.46 0.01 22.02
N LEU A 164 7.20 0.36 20.76
CA LEU A 164 6.82 -0.63 19.76
C LEU A 164 7.89 -1.71 19.65
N THR A 165 7.51 -2.96 19.93
CA THR A 165 8.40 -4.11 19.92
C THR A 165 9.01 -4.31 18.53
N TRP A 166 8.22 -4.18 17.47
CA TRP A 166 8.71 -4.35 16.09
C TRP A 166 9.64 -3.22 15.63
N ALA A 167 9.56 -2.01 16.22
CA ALA A 167 10.54 -0.96 15.97
C ALA A 167 11.82 -1.15 16.80
N ALA A 168 11.70 -1.67 18.02
CA ALA A 168 12.82 -1.78 18.95
C ALA A 168 13.70 -3.02 18.70
N THR A 169 13.11 -4.13 18.24
CA THR A 169 13.80 -5.43 18.14
C THR A 169 14.40 -5.72 16.76
N THR A 170 14.03 -4.96 15.73
CA THR A 170 14.44 -5.21 14.33
C THR A 170 15.54 -4.26 13.84
N VAL A 171 16.01 -3.34 14.71
CA VAL A 171 17.08 -2.40 14.39
C VAL A 171 18.27 -2.59 15.32
N THR A 172 19.44 -2.09 14.91
CA THR A 172 20.65 -2.20 15.74
C THR A 172 20.55 -1.37 17.03
N LYS A 173 21.23 -1.80 18.09
CA LYS A 173 21.27 -1.07 19.38
C LYS A 173 21.63 0.41 19.21
N GLY A 174 22.64 0.72 18.40
CA GLY A 174 23.04 2.11 18.15
C GLY A 174 21.95 2.95 17.49
N ARG A 175 21.05 2.32 16.72
CA ARG A 175 19.88 2.99 16.14
C ARG A 175 18.82 3.30 17.21
N VAL A 176 18.55 2.34 18.10
CA VAL A 176 17.67 2.53 19.27
C VAL A 176 18.16 3.69 20.14
N ASP A 177 19.46 3.72 20.46
CA ASP A 177 20.05 4.78 21.31
C ASP A 177 19.86 6.17 20.71
N ILE A 178 19.98 6.30 19.38
CA ILE A 178 19.72 7.57 18.66
C ILE A 178 18.24 7.95 18.76
N PHE A 179 17.31 7.00 18.57
CA PHE A 179 15.87 7.30 18.66
C PHE A 179 15.45 7.75 20.06
N VAL A 180 15.99 7.10 21.10
CA VAL A 180 15.79 7.50 22.50
C VAL A 180 16.34 8.91 22.73
N LYS A 181 17.58 9.18 22.28
CA LYS A 181 18.21 10.51 22.42
C LYS A 181 17.41 11.62 21.74
N LEU A 182 16.79 11.33 20.59
CA LEU A 182 15.98 12.29 19.84
C LEU A 182 14.52 12.36 20.33
N GLY A 183 14.10 11.52 21.26
CA GLY A 183 12.73 11.49 21.78
C GLY A 183 11.68 11.04 20.75
N VAL A 184 12.08 10.25 19.76
CA VAL A 184 11.22 9.84 18.62
C VAL A 184 10.74 8.39 18.72
N VAL A 185 10.85 7.76 19.89
CA VAL A 185 10.42 6.36 20.08
C VAL A 185 8.89 6.29 20.11
N PRO A 186 8.24 5.58 19.18
CA PRO A 186 6.80 5.38 19.21
C PRO A 186 6.41 4.32 20.27
N THR A 187 5.24 4.51 20.87
CA THR A 187 4.65 3.61 21.87
C THR A 187 3.34 2.98 21.41
N GLY A 188 2.82 3.38 20.24
CA GLY A 188 1.61 2.85 19.62
C GLY A 188 1.54 3.31 18.16
N ILE A 189 1.19 2.42 17.24
CA ILE A 189 1.13 2.76 15.80
C ILE A 189 0.02 3.78 15.53
N ASP A 190 -1.21 3.50 15.95
CA ASP A 190 -2.34 4.42 15.75
C ASP A 190 -2.23 5.65 16.65
N ALA A 191 -1.59 5.51 17.81
CA ALA A 191 -1.28 6.61 18.70
C ALA A 191 -0.37 7.65 18.03
N ALA A 192 0.69 7.20 17.35
CA ALA A 192 1.58 8.09 16.61
C ALA A 192 0.84 8.82 15.48
N ILE A 193 -0.06 8.14 14.76
CA ILE A 193 -0.90 8.75 13.72
C ILE A 193 -1.81 9.83 14.34
N SER A 194 -2.49 9.49 15.43
CA SER A 194 -3.39 10.41 16.15
C SER A 194 -2.65 11.65 16.66
N GLU A 195 -1.48 11.45 17.27
CA GLU A 195 -0.60 12.53 17.73
C GLU A 195 -0.19 13.45 16.56
N MET A 196 0.20 12.89 15.41
CA MET A 196 0.54 13.68 14.23
C MET A 196 -0.63 14.51 13.72
N MET A 197 -1.84 13.95 13.71
CA MET A 197 -3.04 14.70 13.30
C MET A 197 -3.38 15.82 14.28
N HIS A 198 -3.20 15.59 15.59
CA HIS A 198 -3.39 16.60 16.63
C HIS A 198 -2.35 17.72 16.53
N ARG A 199 -1.06 17.40 16.57
CA ARG A 199 0.00 18.43 16.61
C ARG A 199 0.07 19.30 15.36
N THR A 200 -0.37 18.76 14.22
CA THR A 200 -0.45 19.54 12.97
C THR A 200 -1.74 20.36 12.87
N HIS A 201 -2.64 20.30 13.85
CA HIS A 201 -3.87 21.07 13.85
C HIS A 201 -3.63 22.59 14.01
N TYR A 202 -4.66 23.37 13.70
CA TYR A 202 -4.67 24.81 13.90
C TYR A 202 -4.37 25.18 15.35
N GLY A 203 -3.38 26.06 15.56
CA GLY A 203 -3.03 26.59 16.89
C GLY A 203 -2.25 25.63 17.79
N VAL A 204 -1.73 24.51 17.26
CA VAL A 204 -0.94 23.54 18.04
C VAL A 204 0.56 23.75 17.80
N ASP A 205 1.27 22.80 17.20
CA ASP A 205 2.72 22.87 17.09
C ASP A 205 3.16 23.77 15.93
N ALA A 206 4.07 24.70 16.21
CA ALA A 206 4.55 25.70 15.26
C ALA A 206 6.08 25.72 15.14
N ASP A 207 6.78 24.80 15.80
CA ASP A 207 8.22 24.60 15.66
C ASP A 207 8.49 23.55 14.57
N ALA A 208 9.19 23.92 13.51
CA ALA A 208 9.44 23.03 12.37
C ALA A 208 10.31 21.81 12.76
N VAL A 209 11.30 21.98 13.63
CA VAL A 209 12.16 20.87 14.08
C VAL A 209 11.34 19.90 14.92
N ASN A 210 10.54 20.42 15.85
CA ASN A 210 9.66 19.59 16.66
C ASN A 210 8.68 18.81 15.75
N LEU A 211 8.01 19.51 14.83
CA LEU A 211 7.10 18.90 13.86
C LEU A 211 7.77 17.76 13.07
N LEU A 212 8.97 18.00 12.54
CA LEU A 212 9.72 17.00 11.80
C LEU A 212 10.15 15.81 12.68
N LEU A 213 10.53 16.04 13.95
CA LEU A 213 10.90 14.96 14.87
C LEU A 213 9.71 14.02 15.16
N GLY A 214 8.51 14.53 15.43
CA GLY A 214 7.37 13.62 15.54
C GLY A 214 6.95 13.03 14.18
N GLY A 215 7.25 13.69 13.06
CA GLY A 215 7.18 13.06 11.74
C GLY A 215 8.07 11.81 11.66
N VAL A 216 9.30 11.88 12.16
CA VAL A 216 10.20 10.73 12.31
C VAL A 216 9.60 9.67 13.24
N LYS A 217 9.04 10.06 14.39
CA LYS A 217 8.33 9.13 15.31
C LYS A 217 7.21 8.36 14.59
N CYS A 218 6.41 9.05 13.79
CA CYS A 218 5.33 8.44 13.00
C CYS A 218 5.86 7.56 11.87
N ALA A 219 6.96 7.93 11.22
CA ALA A 219 7.63 7.07 10.24
C ALA A 219 8.22 5.79 10.87
N LEU A 220 8.64 5.84 12.15
CA LEU A 220 9.08 4.64 12.87
C LEU A 220 7.89 3.74 13.24
N ALA A 221 6.72 4.30 13.51
CA ALA A 221 5.49 3.54 13.67
C ALA A 221 5.04 2.90 12.34
N ASP A 222 5.18 3.61 11.22
CA ASP A 222 4.99 3.05 9.87
C ASP A 222 5.91 1.85 9.61
N TYR A 223 7.20 2.02 9.89
CA TYR A 223 8.18 0.93 9.79
C TYR A 223 7.79 -0.29 10.63
N ALA A 224 7.34 -0.09 11.87
CA ALA A 224 6.86 -1.18 12.71
C ALA A 224 5.67 -1.92 12.07
N GLY A 225 4.71 -1.17 11.50
CA GLY A 225 3.59 -1.74 10.74
C GLY A 225 4.04 -2.54 9.52
N CYS A 226 5.00 -2.04 8.74
CA CYS A 226 5.57 -2.74 7.58
C CYS A 226 6.26 -4.05 7.98
N HIS A 227 7.04 -4.02 9.06
CA HIS A 227 7.77 -5.19 9.54
C HIS A 227 6.82 -6.25 10.10
N LEU A 228 5.82 -5.82 10.88
CA LEU A 228 4.74 -6.67 11.38
C LEU A 228 3.94 -7.31 10.25
N ALA A 229 3.55 -6.52 9.23
CA ALA A 229 2.83 -7.05 8.06
C ALA A 229 3.62 -8.14 7.34
N THR A 230 4.91 -7.90 7.09
CA THR A 230 5.81 -8.89 6.46
C THR A 230 5.86 -10.19 7.26
N ASP A 231 6.11 -10.09 8.58
CA ASP A 231 6.21 -11.26 9.44
C ASP A 231 4.93 -12.10 9.45
N LEU A 232 3.76 -11.45 9.52
CA LEU A 232 2.48 -12.16 9.56
C LEU A 232 2.09 -12.72 8.19
N ALA A 233 2.39 -12.02 7.10
CA ALA A 233 2.20 -12.53 5.76
C ALA A 233 3.05 -13.79 5.53
N ASP A 234 4.31 -13.80 5.98
CA ASP A 234 5.17 -14.99 5.89
C ASP A 234 4.63 -16.15 6.73
N ILE A 235 4.14 -15.90 7.94
CA ILE A 235 3.52 -16.94 8.79
C ILE A 235 2.28 -17.55 8.11
N LEU A 236 1.41 -16.72 7.53
CA LEU A 236 0.14 -17.15 6.94
C LEU A 236 0.28 -17.73 5.53
N PHE A 237 1.25 -17.24 4.75
CA PHE A 237 1.34 -17.52 3.32
C PHE A 237 2.65 -18.21 2.92
N GLY A 238 3.61 -18.32 3.83
CA GLY A 238 4.93 -18.90 3.62
C GLY A 238 6.00 -17.84 3.35
N THR A 239 7.18 -18.00 3.95
CA THR A 239 8.33 -17.13 3.66
C THR A 239 8.81 -17.34 2.22
N PRO A 240 8.90 -16.27 1.39
CA PRO A 240 9.31 -16.39 -0.01
C PRO A 240 10.66 -17.10 -0.22
N GLN A 241 10.74 -17.88 -1.30
CA GLN A 241 11.96 -18.54 -1.78
C GLN A 241 12.24 -18.13 -3.24
N PRO A 242 13.47 -18.33 -3.76
CA PRO A 242 13.75 -18.02 -5.16
C PRO A 242 12.77 -18.71 -6.11
N VAL A 243 12.12 -17.92 -6.96
CA VAL A 243 11.13 -18.37 -7.95
C VAL A 243 11.42 -17.74 -9.31
N VAL A 244 11.05 -18.44 -10.38
CA VAL A 244 11.17 -17.94 -11.75
C VAL A 244 9.79 -17.56 -12.25
N SER A 245 9.66 -16.36 -12.83
CA SER A 245 8.43 -15.88 -13.44
C SER A 245 8.74 -15.00 -14.66
N ARG A 246 7.71 -14.36 -15.23
CA ARG A 246 7.78 -13.40 -16.33
C ARG A 246 7.11 -12.10 -15.90
N ALA A 247 7.35 -11.02 -16.62
CA ALA A 247 6.75 -9.72 -16.31
C ALA A 247 6.39 -8.94 -17.58
N ASN A 248 5.60 -7.89 -17.39
CA ASN A 248 5.05 -6.98 -18.40
C ASN A 248 3.80 -7.54 -19.11
N LEU A 249 3.08 -6.70 -19.84
CA LEU A 249 1.74 -6.95 -20.37
C LEU A 249 1.63 -8.17 -21.30
N GLY A 250 2.76 -8.64 -21.85
CA GLY A 250 2.82 -9.88 -22.62
C GLY A 250 2.60 -11.17 -21.81
N VAL A 251 2.36 -11.07 -20.50
CA VAL A 251 1.94 -12.20 -19.65
C VAL A 251 0.43 -12.45 -19.71
N LEU A 252 -0.35 -11.53 -20.27
CA LEU A 252 -1.76 -11.74 -20.59
C LEU A 252 -1.90 -12.70 -21.77
N LYS A 253 -2.98 -13.48 -21.78
CA LYS A 253 -3.21 -14.56 -22.76
C LYS A 253 -4.59 -14.44 -23.35
N GLU A 254 -4.67 -14.28 -24.67
CA GLU A 254 -5.94 -14.10 -25.41
C GLU A 254 -6.93 -15.25 -25.20
N LYS A 255 -6.45 -16.47 -24.96
CA LYS A 255 -7.27 -17.68 -24.82
C LYS A 255 -7.50 -18.13 -23.37
N ALA A 256 -7.17 -17.27 -22.40
CA ALA A 256 -7.39 -17.53 -20.98
C ALA A 256 -8.36 -16.51 -20.39
N VAL A 257 -8.91 -16.81 -19.21
CA VAL A 257 -9.57 -15.80 -18.37
C VAL A 257 -8.49 -15.06 -17.58
N ASN A 258 -8.14 -13.86 -18.01
CA ASN A 258 -7.14 -13.01 -17.38
C ASN A 258 -7.75 -12.27 -16.18
N ILE A 259 -7.22 -12.54 -15.00
CA ILE A 259 -7.66 -11.92 -13.75
C ILE A 259 -6.46 -11.21 -13.11
N ALA A 260 -6.54 -9.89 -13.04
CA ALA A 260 -5.54 -9.07 -12.37
C ALA A 260 -5.82 -9.00 -10.86
N LEU A 261 -4.82 -9.37 -10.07
CA LEU A 261 -4.77 -9.20 -8.63
C LEU A 261 -4.06 -7.88 -8.34
N HIS A 262 -4.83 -6.86 -7.94
CA HIS A 262 -4.34 -5.50 -7.80
C HIS A 262 -4.65 -4.91 -6.41
N GLY A 263 -3.72 -4.11 -5.88
CA GLY A 263 -3.79 -3.53 -4.55
C GLY A 263 -2.66 -4.02 -3.66
N HIS A 264 -2.91 -4.42 -2.41
CA HIS A 264 -1.84 -4.59 -1.41
C HIS A 264 -1.82 -5.87 -0.58
N ASN A 265 -2.94 -6.36 -0.07
CA ASN A 265 -2.95 -7.32 1.03
C ASN A 265 -3.10 -8.78 0.55
N PRO A 266 -2.13 -9.67 0.88
CA PRO A 266 -2.16 -11.06 0.45
C PRO A 266 -3.32 -11.87 1.03
N VAL A 267 -4.01 -11.39 2.08
CA VAL A 267 -5.24 -12.01 2.59
C VAL A 267 -6.23 -12.27 1.45
N LEU A 268 -6.38 -11.34 0.51
CA LEU A 268 -7.25 -11.53 -0.64
C LEU A 268 -6.59 -12.37 -1.75
N SER A 269 -5.43 -11.92 -2.23
CA SER A 269 -4.84 -12.47 -3.45
C SER A 269 -4.34 -13.91 -3.29
N ASP A 270 -3.83 -14.28 -2.11
CA ASP A 270 -3.34 -15.63 -1.84
C ASP A 270 -4.48 -16.66 -1.93
N ILE A 271 -5.66 -16.32 -1.42
CA ILE A 271 -6.85 -17.18 -1.54
C ILE A 271 -7.28 -17.31 -3.00
N ILE A 272 -7.27 -16.22 -3.77
CA ILE A 272 -7.62 -16.30 -5.20
C ILE A 272 -6.65 -17.23 -5.94
N VAL A 273 -5.35 -17.16 -5.63
CA VAL A 273 -4.35 -18.07 -6.21
C VAL A 273 -4.61 -19.54 -5.82
N GLN A 274 -5.00 -19.80 -4.57
CA GLN A 274 -5.31 -21.15 -4.10
C GLN A 274 -6.58 -21.74 -4.74
N VAL A 275 -7.61 -20.91 -4.94
CA VAL A 275 -8.92 -21.37 -5.45
C VAL A 275 -8.97 -21.44 -6.98
N ALA A 276 -8.23 -20.60 -7.70
CA ALA A 276 -8.27 -20.56 -9.16
C ALA A 276 -8.04 -21.93 -9.85
N PRO A 277 -7.11 -22.79 -9.41
CA PRO A 277 -6.94 -24.14 -9.97
C PRO A 277 -8.19 -25.02 -9.90
N GLU A 278 -9.06 -24.82 -8.91
CA GLU A 278 -10.32 -25.58 -8.77
C GLU A 278 -11.36 -25.20 -9.82
N LEU A 279 -11.22 -24.01 -10.43
CA LEU A 279 -12.13 -23.44 -11.43
C LEU A 279 -11.60 -23.57 -12.87
N GLU A 280 -10.46 -24.24 -13.06
CA GLU A 280 -9.83 -24.44 -14.37
C GLU A 280 -10.76 -25.10 -15.40
N GLU A 281 -11.45 -26.17 -15.00
CA GLU A 281 -12.36 -26.90 -15.90
C GLU A 281 -13.62 -26.09 -16.21
N GLU A 282 -14.07 -25.25 -15.28
CA GLU A 282 -15.19 -24.32 -15.52
C GLU A 282 -14.78 -23.24 -16.54
N ALA A 283 -13.58 -22.67 -16.40
CA ALA A 283 -13.05 -21.70 -17.35
C ALA A 283 -12.91 -22.29 -18.77
N LYS A 284 -12.39 -23.51 -18.88
CA LYS A 284 -12.30 -24.22 -20.17
C LYS A 284 -13.67 -24.53 -20.76
N ALA A 285 -14.63 -24.95 -19.93
CA ALA A 285 -16.00 -25.17 -20.37
C ALA A 285 -16.69 -23.89 -20.86
N ALA A 286 -16.29 -22.73 -20.32
CA ALA A 286 -16.72 -21.41 -20.78
C ALA A 286 -16.01 -20.91 -22.05
N GLY A 287 -15.04 -21.67 -22.59
CA GLY A 287 -14.34 -21.37 -23.85
C GLY A 287 -12.92 -20.83 -23.70
N ALA A 288 -12.39 -20.68 -22.48
CA ALA A 288 -10.99 -20.30 -22.27
C ALA A 288 -10.07 -21.53 -22.40
N GLU A 289 -9.58 -21.79 -23.61
CA GLU A 289 -8.73 -22.96 -23.92
C GLU A 289 -7.51 -23.09 -23.00
N GLU A 290 -6.96 -21.96 -22.53
CA GLU A 290 -5.79 -21.89 -21.65
C GLU A 290 -6.15 -21.73 -20.16
N GLY A 291 -7.42 -21.89 -19.78
CA GLY A 291 -7.86 -21.86 -18.38
C GLY A 291 -7.87 -20.46 -17.77
N ILE A 292 -7.51 -20.36 -16.50
CA ILE A 292 -7.42 -19.10 -15.75
C ILE A 292 -5.98 -18.59 -15.76
N ASN A 293 -5.80 -17.32 -16.13
CA ASN A 293 -4.50 -16.64 -16.08
C ASN A 293 -4.52 -15.56 -15.01
N LEU A 294 -3.96 -15.86 -13.84
CA LEU A 294 -3.76 -14.86 -12.79
C LEU A 294 -2.53 -14.02 -13.10
N VAL A 295 -2.65 -12.70 -12.97
CA VAL A 295 -1.55 -11.75 -13.13
C VAL A 295 -1.54 -10.73 -12.00
N GLY A 296 -0.35 -10.24 -11.62
CA GLY A 296 -0.20 -9.26 -10.55
C GLY A 296 -0.14 -7.80 -11.03
N ILE A 297 -0.68 -6.87 -10.23
CA ILE A 297 -0.44 -5.41 -10.37
C ILE A 297 -0.19 -4.79 -8.98
N CYS A 298 0.90 -4.02 -8.85
CA CYS A 298 1.31 -3.41 -7.57
C CYS A 298 1.63 -4.43 -6.47
N CYS A 299 1.49 -4.05 -5.19
CA CYS A 299 2.06 -4.79 -4.06
C CYS A 299 1.44 -6.18 -3.88
N THR A 300 0.11 -6.33 -3.96
CA THR A 300 -0.51 -7.66 -3.88
C THR A 300 -0.05 -8.58 -5.02
N GLY A 301 0.22 -8.01 -6.21
CA GLY A 301 0.86 -8.71 -7.32
C GLY A 301 2.28 -9.16 -6.98
N ASN A 302 3.06 -8.33 -6.29
CA ASN A 302 4.37 -8.73 -5.78
C ASN A 302 4.27 -9.83 -4.72
N GLU A 303 3.28 -9.79 -3.83
CA GLU A 303 3.11 -10.82 -2.79
C GLU A 303 2.90 -12.21 -3.41
N VAL A 304 2.04 -12.31 -4.43
CA VAL A 304 1.79 -13.58 -5.12
C VAL A 304 2.88 -13.96 -6.12
N LEU A 305 3.62 -12.98 -6.66
CA LEU A 305 4.86 -13.25 -7.40
C LEU A 305 5.88 -13.93 -6.49
N MET A 306 6.12 -13.36 -5.30
CA MET A 306 7.15 -13.83 -4.38
C MET A 306 6.86 -15.21 -3.81
N ARG A 307 5.59 -15.57 -3.61
CA ARG A 307 5.19 -16.84 -3.00
C ARG A 307 4.78 -17.93 -4.00
N HIS A 308 4.21 -17.54 -5.13
CA HIS A 308 3.61 -18.48 -6.10
C HIS A 308 4.14 -18.33 -7.52
N GLY A 309 5.02 -17.36 -7.79
CA GLY A 309 5.55 -17.11 -9.13
C GLY A 309 4.53 -16.50 -10.11
N ILE A 310 3.42 -15.95 -9.61
CA ILE A 310 2.40 -15.29 -10.45
C ILE A 310 3.03 -14.09 -11.17
N PRO A 311 2.89 -13.98 -12.50
CA PRO A 311 3.59 -12.95 -13.26
C PRO A 311 2.98 -11.56 -13.05
N PRO A 312 3.78 -10.51 -12.76
CA PRO A 312 3.29 -9.14 -12.73
C PRO A 312 3.09 -8.59 -14.15
N ALA A 313 1.85 -8.19 -14.48
CA ALA A 313 1.52 -7.62 -15.78
C ALA A 313 1.99 -6.18 -15.92
N THR A 314 1.80 -5.35 -14.89
CA THR A 314 2.21 -3.94 -14.89
C THR A 314 2.23 -3.37 -13.47
N HIS A 315 2.63 -2.10 -13.28
CA HIS A 315 2.73 -1.49 -11.96
C HIS A 315 2.32 -0.02 -11.95
N SER A 316 1.82 0.44 -10.82
CA SER A 316 1.67 1.87 -10.48
C SER A 316 0.96 2.65 -11.58
N VAL A 317 1.66 3.55 -12.28
CA VAL A 317 1.07 4.51 -13.23
C VAL A 317 0.42 3.85 -14.46
N SER A 318 0.87 2.68 -14.87
CA SER A 318 0.40 1.99 -16.08
C SER A 318 -0.72 0.98 -15.83
N GLN A 319 -1.33 0.97 -14.63
CA GLN A 319 -2.40 0.01 -14.28
C GLN A 319 -3.62 0.05 -15.21
N GLU A 320 -3.99 1.22 -15.73
CA GLU A 320 -5.09 1.37 -16.71
C GLU A 320 -4.78 0.65 -18.03
N LEU A 321 -3.49 0.55 -18.39
CA LEU A 321 -3.07 -0.04 -19.64
C LEU A 321 -3.34 -1.55 -19.68
N ALA A 322 -3.40 -2.23 -18.52
CA ALA A 322 -3.80 -3.63 -18.47
C ALA A 322 -5.24 -3.84 -18.99
N ILE A 323 -6.16 -2.91 -18.69
CA ILE A 323 -7.53 -2.92 -19.20
C ILE A 323 -7.54 -2.60 -20.70
N ILE A 324 -6.76 -1.60 -21.12
CA ILE A 324 -6.67 -1.12 -22.51
C ILE A 324 -6.16 -2.20 -23.48
N THR A 325 -5.53 -3.26 -23.00
CA THR A 325 -5.24 -4.43 -23.85
C THR A 325 -6.49 -5.04 -24.48
N GLY A 326 -7.67 -4.82 -23.89
CA GLY A 326 -8.90 -5.51 -24.26
C GLY A 326 -8.87 -7.01 -23.95
N ALA A 327 -7.91 -7.48 -23.17
CA ALA A 327 -7.72 -8.90 -22.84
C ALA A 327 -7.87 -9.19 -21.34
N LEU A 328 -8.34 -8.23 -20.53
CA LEU A 328 -8.48 -8.41 -19.08
C LEU A 328 -9.95 -8.61 -18.71
N GLU A 329 -10.32 -9.82 -18.24
CA GLU A 329 -11.70 -10.14 -17.88
C GLU A 329 -12.10 -9.50 -16.54
N ALA A 330 -11.19 -9.52 -15.56
CA ALA A 330 -11.45 -8.96 -14.24
C ALA A 330 -10.21 -8.32 -13.62
N MET A 331 -10.43 -7.26 -12.86
CA MET A 331 -9.45 -6.67 -11.95
C MET A 331 -10.03 -6.68 -10.54
N VAL A 332 -9.49 -7.54 -9.68
CA VAL A 332 -9.94 -7.68 -8.30
C VAL A 332 -9.04 -6.82 -7.42
N VAL A 333 -9.66 -5.90 -6.68
CA VAL A 333 -8.95 -4.89 -5.89
C VAL A 333 -9.35 -4.91 -4.42
N ASP A 334 -8.37 -4.67 -3.55
CA ASP A 334 -8.59 -4.40 -2.13
C ASP A 334 -8.54 -2.89 -1.82
N TYR A 335 -7.34 -2.30 -1.66
CA TYR A 335 -7.13 -0.89 -1.32
C TYR A 335 -5.71 -0.43 -1.69
N GLN A 336 -5.51 0.90 -1.62
CA GLN A 336 -4.25 1.63 -1.83
C GLN A 336 -3.70 1.52 -3.27
N CYS A 337 -3.24 2.65 -3.81
CA CYS A 337 -2.65 2.76 -5.16
C CYS A 337 -3.51 2.26 -6.34
N VAL A 338 -4.80 2.00 -6.10
CA VAL A 338 -5.81 1.68 -7.11
C VAL A 338 -6.38 3.01 -7.63
N MET A 339 -6.13 3.32 -8.89
CA MET A 339 -6.64 4.53 -9.52
C MET A 339 -8.15 4.41 -9.67
N PRO A 340 -8.96 5.34 -9.11
CA PRO A 340 -10.42 5.28 -9.27
C PRO A 340 -10.86 5.43 -10.74
N ALA A 341 -10.01 6.01 -11.60
CA ALA A 341 -10.23 6.09 -13.04
C ALA A 341 -10.34 4.71 -13.73
N LEU A 342 -9.88 3.64 -13.08
CA LEU A 342 -10.06 2.27 -13.58
C LEU A 342 -11.54 1.94 -13.84
N ALA A 343 -12.49 2.50 -13.09
CA ALA A 343 -13.92 2.29 -13.36
C ALA A 343 -14.31 2.85 -14.73
N ASN A 344 -13.94 4.10 -15.01
CA ASN A 344 -14.21 4.75 -16.31
C ASN A 344 -13.51 4.02 -17.47
N VAL A 345 -12.27 3.56 -17.26
CA VAL A 345 -11.55 2.78 -18.28
C VAL A 345 -12.24 1.43 -18.50
N ALA A 346 -12.68 0.75 -17.44
CA ALA A 346 -13.40 -0.51 -17.54
C ALA A 346 -14.76 -0.38 -18.26
N GLU A 347 -15.45 0.76 -18.19
CA GLU A 347 -16.69 1.01 -18.94
C GLU A 347 -16.49 0.99 -20.47
N CYS A 348 -15.28 1.25 -20.95
CA CYS A 348 -14.93 1.18 -22.37
C CYS A 348 -14.66 -0.25 -22.87
N TYR A 349 -14.47 -1.22 -21.97
CA TYR A 349 -14.15 -2.61 -22.29
C TYR A 349 -15.10 -3.57 -21.55
N HIS A 350 -14.85 -4.87 -21.61
CA HIS A 350 -15.66 -5.86 -20.88
C HIS A 350 -15.19 -6.11 -19.44
N THR A 351 -14.04 -5.58 -19.06
CA THR A 351 -13.39 -5.84 -17.76
C THR A 351 -14.32 -5.57 -16.58
N LYS A 352 -14.35 -6.49 -15.63
CA LYS A 352 -15.04 -6.32 -14.34
C LYS A 352 -14.07 -5.80 -13.29
N LEU A 353 -14.28 -4.56 -12.84
CA LEU A 353 -13.59 -4.01 -11.67
C LEU A 353 -14.33 -4.43 -10.39
N ILE A 354 -13.67 -5.17 -9.51
CA ILE A 354 -14.29 -5.78 -8.33
C ILE A 354 -13.61 -5.27 -7.07
N THR A 355 -14.25 -4.35 -6.36
CA THR A 355 -13.78 -3.89 -5.03
C THR A 355 -14.20 -4.85 -3.93
N THR A 356 -13.30 -5.17 -3.01
CA THR A 356 -13.53 -6.20 -1.98
C THR A 356 -13.54 -5.66 -0.55
N MET A 357 -13.13 -4.41 -0.33
CA MET A 357 -12.98 -3.83 1.00
C MET A 357 -14.00 -2.71 1.25
N PRO A 358 -14.72 -2.72 2.40
CA PRO A 358 -15.79 -1.75 2.65
C PRO A 358 -15.29 -0.29 2.75
N ILE A 359 -14.02 -0.10 3.08
CA ILE A 359 -13.36 1.21 3.21
C ILE A 359 -12.78 1.74 1.90
N ALA A 360 -12.80 0.95 0.82
CA ALA A 360 -12.22 1.29 -0.48
C ALA A 360 -13.17 0.86 -1.59
N LYS A 361 -14.11 1.74 -1.93
CA LYS A 361 -15.09 1.54 -3.00
C LYS A 361 -14.82 2.50 -4.14
N ILE A 362 -15.16 2.06 -5.35
CA ILE A 362 -15.09 2.86 -6.58
C ILE A 362 -16.51 2.79 -7.17
N PRO A 363 -17.21 3.94 -7.31
CA PRO A 363 -18.56 4.00 -7.88
C PRO A 363 -18.65 3.48 -9.31
#